data_AF-A0AAT9RWR5-F1
#
_entry.id   AF-A0AAT9RWR5-F1
#
_cell.length_a   1.000
_cell.length_b   1.000
_cell.length_c   1.000
_cell.angle_alpha   90.00
_cell.angle_beta   90.00
_cell.angle_gamma   90.00
#
_symmetry.space_group_name_H-M   'P 1'
#
loop_
_entity.id
_entity.type
_entity.pdbx_description
1 polymer ?
#
loop_
_entity_poly.entity_id
_entity_poly.type
_entity_poly.pdbx_seq_one_letter_code
_entity_poly.pdbx_strand_id
1 'polypeptide(L)'
;MKLTVGEGGTAEGRFLPGTVSFMIARPHAAPSLSGVADLLAQDADERPAQAGPGVLADGTTQFVAQLAVPGAQHIGMSTSGGPMLRHVVAMAMSSFATLVADGEGGFLVRQGGPIGLWDTVEEAISMWRNAGAPPQTEFGLTVTPDRQRVWLGSPEGPFWELPARPLPPGRIRVG
;
A
#
# COMPACT_ATOMS: atom_id res chain seq x y z
N MET A 1 3.52 17.32 3.69
CA MET A 1 2.07 17.45 3.96
C MET A 1 1.87 18.58 4.94
N LYS A 2 0.79 19.37 4.79
CA LYS A 2 0.37 20.37 5.79
C LYS A 2 -1.05 20.04 6.22
N LEU A 3 -1.25 19.74 7.50
CA LEU A 3 -2.57 19.47 8.07
C LEU A 3 -3.07 20.68 8.87
N THR A 4 -4.35 20.97 8.76
CA THR A 4 -5.09 21.89 9.62
C THR A 4 -5.91 21.05 10.59
N VAL A 5 -5.72 21.26 11.89
CA VAL A 5 -6.47 20.58 12.94
C VAL A 5 -7.80 21.31 13.13
N GLY A 6 -8.91 20.58 13.02
CA GLY A 6 -10.25 21.07 13.34
C GLY A 6 -10.63 20.75 14.79
N GLU A 7 -11.84 21.15 15.18
CA GLU A 7 -12.41 20.74 16.45
C GLU A 7 -12.62 19.21 16.52
N GLY A 8 -12.68 18.67 17.74
CA GLY A 8 -13.00 17.25 17.97
C GLY A 8 -11.91 16.25 17.55
N GLY A 9 -10.66 16.69 17.35
CA GLY A 9 -9.54 15.81 17.01
C GLY A 9 -9.48 15.41 15.53
N THR A 10 -10.19 16.16 14.68
CA THR A 10 -10.12 16.02 13.22
C THR A 10 -8.91 16.76 12.65
N ALA A 11 -8.36 16.27 11.55
CA ALA A 11 -7.34 16.98 10.79
C ALA A 11 -7.50 16.75 9.29
N GLU A 12 -7.32 17.80 8.49
CA GLU A 12 -7.37 17.72 7.03
C GLU A 12 -6.20 18.45 6.39
N GLY A 13 -5.69 17.94 5.26
CA GLY A 13 -4.77 18.72 4.45
C GLY A 13 -4.19 18.00 3.25
N ARG A 14 -3.37 18.72 2.47
CA ARG A 14 -2.81 18.24 1.20
C ARG A 14 -1.35 17.84 1.30
N PHE A 15 -0.96 16.93 0.41
CA PHE A 15 0.43 16.59 0.19
C PHE A 15 1.17 17.73 -0.54
N LEU A 16 2.45 17.92 -0.21
CA LEU A 16 3.23 19.07 -0.69
C LEU A 16 4.08 18.66 -1.91
N PRO A 17 4.44 19.61 -2.80
CA PRO A 17 5.37 19.35 -3.90
C PRO A 17 6.75 18.92 -3.40
N GLY A 18 7.43 18.08 -4.19
CA GLY A 18 8.72 17.48 -3.87
C GLY A 18 8.59 15.98 -3.65
N THR A 19 9.67 15.24 -3.91
CA THR A 19 9.73 13.79 -3.64
C THR A 19 9.60 13.58 -2.15
N VAL A 20 8.36 13.52 -1.67
CA VAL A 20 8.08 13.13 -0.31
C VAL A 20 8.41 11.64 -0.28
N SER A 21 9.62 11.33 0.18
CA SER A 21 9.89 10.09 0.88
C SER A 21 8.81 10.01 1.96
N PHE A 22 7.69 9.37 1.66
CA PHE A 22 6.52 9.47 2.51
C PHE A 22 6.79 8.75 3.81
N MET A 23 7.11 9.58 4.80
CA MET A 23 6.92 9.43 6.23
C MET A 23 6.88 7.98 6.70
N ILE A 24 8.05 7.47 7.06
CA ILE A 24 8.19 6.61 8.22
C ILE A 24 7.74 7.43 9.44
N ALA A 25 6.44 7.64 9.60
CA ALA A 25 5.83 7.80 10.91
C ALA A 25 5.25 6.43 11.28
N ARG A 26 6.11 5.43 11.24
CA ARG A 26 5.87 4.10 11.79
C ARG A 26 6.40 4.14 13.22
N PRO A 27 5.60 4.45 14.25
CA PRO A 27 6.01 4.13 15.63
C PRO A 27 6.14 2.61 15.83
N HIS A 28 5.66 1.80 14.88
CA HIS A 28 5.88 0.35 14.80
C HIS A 28 6.83 0.03 13.65
N ALA A 29 8.01 -0.54 13.97
CA ALA A 29 8.87 -1.16 12.97
C ALA A 29 8.04 -2.00 11.98
N ALA A 30 8.42 -1.99 10.70
CA ALA A 30 7.73 -2.82 9.71
C ALA A 30 7.67 -4.26 10.23
N PRO A 31 6.55 -5.00 10.01
CA PRO A 31 6.45 -6.38 10.47
C PRO A 31 7.67 -7.19 10.05
N SER A 32 8.07 -8.13 10.92
CA SER A 32 9.15 -9.06 10.61
C SER A 32 8.81 -9.84 9.34
N LEU A 33 9.78 -9.99 8.44
CA LEU A 33 9.70 -10.86 7.26
C LEU A 33 10.14 -12.31 7.57
N SER A 34 10.21 -12.67 8.85
CA SER A 34 10.44 -14.07 9.25
C SER A 34 9.35 -14.97 8.66
N GLY A 35 9.75 -16.09 8.03
CA GLY A 35 8.83 -17.00 7.36
C GLY A 35 8.34 -16.53 5.98
N VAL A 36 8.88 -15.44 5.43
CA VAL A 36 8.46 -14.96 4.09
C VAL A 36 8.69 -16.00 2.99
N ALA A 37 9.76 -16.80 3.08
CA ALA A 37 10.00 -17.87 2.12
C ALA A 37 8.89 -18.93 2.16
N ASP A 38 8.43 -19.30 3.37
CA ASP A 38 7.34 -20.26 3.55
C ASP A 38 6.01 -19.67 3.05
N LEU A 39 5.77 -18.38 3.30
CA LEU A 39 4.60 -17.67 2.75
C LEU A 39 4.59 -17.69 1.22
N LEU A 40 5.71 -17.36 0.58
CA LEU A 40 5.84 -17.34 -0.87
C LEU A 40 5.77 -18.73 -1.52
N ALA A 41 5.93 -19.80 -0.73
CA ALA A 41 5.82 -21.18 -1.18
C ALA A 41 4.41 -21.76 -1.06
N GLN A 42 3.46 -21.01 -0.49
CA GLN A 42 2.05 -21.45 -0.40
C GLN A 42 1.39 -21.51 -1.78
N ASP A 43 0.24 -22.19 -1.84
CA ASP A 43 -0.58 -22.24 -3.04
C ASP A 43 -0.96 -20.83 -3.50
N ALA A 44 -0.90 -20.63 -4.81
CA ALA A 44 -1.15 -19.36 -5.46
C ALA A 44 -1.91 -19.56 -6.76
N ASP A 45 -2.83 -18.64 -7.02
CA ASP A 45 -3.41 -18.47 -8.35
C ASP A 45 -2.44 -17.68 -9.22
N GLU A 46 -2.39 -18.03 -10.49
CA GLU A 46 -1.57 -17.36 -11.50
C GLU A 46 -2.45 -16.77 -12.59
N ARG A 47 -2.21 -15.50 -12.93
CA ARG A 47 -2.93 -14.81 -14.01
C ARG A 47 -2.04 -13.77 -14.69
N PRO A 48 -2.37 -13.33 -15.92
CA PRO A 48 -1.75 -12.14 -16.50
C PRO A 48 -1.93 -10.92 -15.60
N ALA A 49 -0.87 -10.15 -15.41
CA ALA A 49 -0.88 -8.88 -14.71
C ALA A 49 -1.17 -7.74 -15.69
N GLN A 50 -2.09 -6.85 -15.31
CA GLN A 50 -2.41 -5.62 -16.04
C GLN A 50 -1.35 -4.54 -15.79
N ALA A 51 -0.65 -4.61 -14.66
CA ALA A 51 0.46 -3.75 -14.33
C ALA A 51 1.70 -4.57 -13.94
N GLY A 52 2.84 -4.23 -14.54
CA GLY A 52 4.13 -4.81 -14.20
C GLY A 52 4.77 -4.20 -12.93
N PRO A 53 5.93 -4.73 -12.50
CA PRO A 53 6.65 -4.29 -11.29
C PRO A 53 7.14 -2.82 -11.36
N GLY A 54 7.09 -2.18 -12.52
CA GLY A 54 7.42 -0.76 -12.70
C GLY A 54 6.53 0.18 -11.87
N VAL A 55 5.29 -0.24 -11.56
CA VAL A 55 4.40 0.47 -10.60
C VAL A 55 5.04 0.62 -9.23
N LEU A 56 5.95 -0.27 -8.84
CA LEU A 56 6.65 -0.20 -7.56
C LEU A 56 7.95 0.60 -7.60
N ALA A 57 8.31 1.16 -8.76
CA ALA A 57 9.54 1.92 -8.99
C ALA A 57 9.29 3.40 -9.28
N ASP A 58 8.13 3.75 -9.84
CA ASP A 58 7.72 5.14 -10.00
C ASP A 58 7.07 5.69 -8.73
N GLY A 59 7.42 6.92 -8.35
CA GLY A 59 7.07 7.47 -7.04
C GLY A 59 5.57 7.64 -6.79
N THR A 60 4.80 8.07 -7.80
CA THR A 60 3.35 8.28 -7.63
C THR A 60 2.60 6.97 -7.66
N THR A 61 2.94 6.09 -8.59
CA THR A 61 2.31 4.76 -8.67
C THR A 61 2.68 3.88 -7.48
N GLN A 62 3.91 3.97 -6.95
CA GLN A 62 4.30 3.30 -5.72
C GLN A 62 3.50 3.83 -4.51
N PHE A 63 3.28 5.15 -4.44
CA PHE A 63 2.45 5.75 -3.41
C PHE A 63 1.01 5.23 -3.48
N VAL A 64 0.39 5.20 -4.66
CA VAL A 64 -0.95 4.64 -4.85
C VAL A 64 -1.01 3.15 -4.48
N ALA A 65 -0.01 2.36 -4.89
CA ALA A 65 0.09 0.95 -4.50
C ALA A 65 0.17 0.78 -2.97
N GLN A 66 0.92 1.64 -2.28
CA GLN A 66 1.01 1.62 -0.82
C GLN A 66 -0.31 2.01 -0.14
N LEU A 67 -1.10 2.92 -0.72
CA LEU A 67 -2.43 3.23 -0.20
C LEU A 67 -3.39 2.06 -0.35
N ALA A 68 -3.26 1.30 -1.43
CA ALA A 68 -4.08 0.13 -1.73
C ALA A 68 -3.83 -1.02 -0.74
N VAL A 69 -2.56 -1.25 -0.38
CA VAL A 69 -2.15 -2.32 0.53
C VAL A 69 -1.24 -1.79 1.65
N PRO A 70 -1.77 -0.98 2.59
CA PRO A 70 -0.96 -0.20 3.55
C PRO A 70 -0.16 -1.05 4.55
N GLY A 71 -0.59 -2.30 4.78
CA GLY A 71 0.11 -3.29 5.60
C GLY A 71 1.16 -4.12 4.86
N ALA A 72 1.25 -4.00 3.54
CA ALA A 72 2.16 -4.81 2.74
C ALA A 72 3.56 -4.18 2.65
N GLN A 73 4.55 -5.05 2.42
CA GLN A 73 5.93 -4.71 2.14
C GLN A 73 6.29 -5.15 0.73
N HIS A 74 7.07 -4.33 0.02
CA HIS A 74 7.57 -4.68 -1.31
C HIS A 74 9.03 -5.08 -1.21
N ILE A 75 9.37 -6.29 -1.64
CA ILE A 75 10.72 -6.83 -1.52
C ILE A 75 11.22 -7.37 -2.85
N GLY A 76 12.54 -7.32 -3.04
CA GLY A 76 13.24 -8.10 -4.05
C GLY A 76 13.82 -9.33 -3.39
N MET A 77 13.43 -10.52 -3.83
CA MET A 77 13.96 -11.78 -3.28
C MET A 77 14.12 -12.82 -4.40
N SER A 78 15.12 -13.67 -4.26
CA SER A 78 15.21 -14.93 -5.01
C SER A 78 14.68 -16.04 -4.12
N THR A 79 13.74 -16.83 -4.64
CA THR A 79 13.25 -18.04 -3.98
C THR A 79 13.90 -19.27 -4.61
N SER A 80 14.42 -20.17 -3.78
CA SER A 80 15.00 -21.46 -4.22
C SER A 80 16.09 -21.36 -5.31
N GLY A 81 16.89 -20.28 -5.32
CA GLY A 81 17.94 -20.06 -6.32
C GLY A 81 17.43 -19.58 -7.69
N GLY A 82 16.15 -19.23 -7.79
CA GLY A 82 15.54 -18.65 -8.97
C GLY A 82 15.97 -17.19 -9.23
N PRO A 83 15.39 -16.54 -10.25
CA PRO A 83 15.68 -15.13 -10.52
C PRO A 83 15.28 -14.23 -9.34
N MET A 84 15.88 -13.04 -9.28
CA MET A 84 15.42 -11.98 -8.38
C MET A 84 14.05 -11.49 -8.86
N LEU A 85 13.02 -11.71 -8.06
CA LEU A 85 11.64 -11.31 -8.36
C LEU A 85 11.16 -10.22 -7.42
N ARG A 86 10.10 -9.52 -7.83
CA ARG A 86 9.42 -8.52 -6.99
C ARG A 86 8.22 -9.16 -6.32
N HIS A 87 8.18 -9.02 -5.00
CA HIS A 87 7.09 -9.54 -4.18
C HIS A 87 6.41 -8.41 -3.42
N VAL A 88 5.10 -8.53 -3.25
CA VAL A 88 4.28 -7.76 -2.33
C VAL A 88 3.81 -8.73 -1.25
N VAL A 89 4.14 -8.48 0.01
CA VAL A 89 3.86 -9.41 1.11
C VAL A 89 3.17 -8.70 2.27
N ALA A 90 2.07 -9.28 2.76
CA ALA A 90 1.37 -8.82 3.94
C ALA A 90 1.41 -9.93 5.00
N MET A 91 2.48 -9.96 5.79
CA MET A 91 2.74 -11.02 6.78
C MET A 91 1.59 -11.18 7.78
N ALA A 92 1.03 -10.07 8.26
CA ALA A 92 -0.09 -10.07 9.22
C ALA A 92 -1.39 -10.67 8.65
N MET A 93 -1.55 -10.65 7.32
CA MET A 93 -2.72 -11.17 6.61
C MET A 93 -2.43 -12.50 5.90
N SER A 94 -1.22 -13.04 6.04
CA SER A 94 -0.75 -14.23 5.32
C SER A 94 -1.08 -14.18 3.83
N SER A 95 -0.88 -13.01 3.20
CA SER A 95 -1.14 -12.80 1.77
C SER A 95 0.14 -12.37 1.06
N PHE A 96 0.28 -12.78 -0.20
CA PHE A 96 1.43 -12.43 -1.03
C PHE A 96 1.06 -12.29 -2.50
N ALA A 97 1.90 -11.57 -3.24
CA ALA A 97 1.92 -11.57 -4.69
C ALA A 97 3.36 -11.53 -5.20
N THR A 98 3.63 -12.25 -6.30
CA THR A 98 4.93 -12.34 -6.97
C THR A 98 4.74 -12.03 -8.44
N LEU A 99 5.54 -11.12 -8.97
CA LEU A 99 5.50 -10.75 -10.39
C LEU A 99 6.61 -11.46 -11.15
N VAL A 100 6.22 -12.11 -12.24
CA VAL A 100 7.10 -12.91 -13.10
C VAL A 100 6.96 -12.39 -14.54
N ALA A 101 8.05 -12.22 -15.27
CA ALA A 101 7.95 -11.91 -16.70
C ALA A 101 7.36 -13.12 -17.45
N ASP A 102 6.44 -12.87 -18.38
CA ASP A 102 5.81 -13.95 -19.16
C ASP A 102 6.67 -14.42 -20.36
N GLY A 103 7.77 -13.71 -20.65
CA GLY A 103 8.66 -13.97 -21.79
C GLY A 103 8.22 -13.31 -23.11
N GLU A 104 7.04 -12.71 -23.16
CA GLU A 104 6.46 -12.03 -24.33
C GLU A 104 6.40 -10.51 -24.16
N GLY A 105 6.96 -9.99 -23.07
CA GLY A 105 7.00 -8.55 -22.76
C GLY A 105 5.92 -8.10 -21.78
N GLY A 106 5.09 -9.03 -21.29
CA GLY A 106 4.16 -8.81 -20.20
C GLY A 106 4.64 -9.43 -18.89
N PHE A 107 3.71 -9.53 -17.95
CA PHE A 107 3.95 -10.11 -16.63
C PHE A 107 2.81 -11.01 -16.23
N LEU A 108 3.13 -12.10 -15.55
CA LEU A 108 2.21 -12.88 -14.74
C LEU A 108 2.30 -12.42 -13.29
N VAL A 109 1.18 -12.48 -12.59
CA VAL A 109 1.14 -12.40 -11.13
C VAL A 109 0.75 -13.75 -10.56
N ARG A 110 1.54 -14.21 -9.60
CA ARG A 110 1.23 -15.34 -8.72
C ARG A 110 0.90 -14.80 -7.35
N GLN A 111 -0.30 -15.03 -6.85
CA GLN A 111 -0.71 -14.51 -5.54
C GLN A 111 -1.49 -15.54 -4.75
N GLY A 112 -1.34 -15.51 -3.43
CA GLY A 112 -1.97 -16.45 -2.53
C GLY A 112 -2.31 -15.79 -1.20
N GLY A 113 -3.16 -16.48 -0.45
CA GLY A 113 -3.70 -16.01 0.82
C GLY A 113 -5.07 -15.30 0.70
N PRO A 114 -5.62 -14.80 1.82
CA PRO A 114 -6.98 -14.25 1.88
C PRO A 114 -7.24 -12.99 1.06
N ILE A 115 -6.19 -12.25 0.67
CA ILE A 115 -6.30 -10.99 -0.07
C ILE A 115 -5.43 -11.06 -1.32
N GLY A 116 -6.04 -10.85 -2.49
CA GLY A 116 -5.34 -10.65 -3.76
C GLY A 116 -4.62 -9.30 -3.76
N LEU A 117 -3.43 -9.24 -3.15
CA LEU A 117 -2.70 -7.98 -2.94
C LEU A 117 -2.43 -7.24 -4.25
N TRP A 118 -2.13 -7.97 -5.32
CA TRP A 118 -1.86 -7.33 -6.61
C TRP A 118 -3.13 -6.92 -7.34
N ASP A 119 -4.25 -7.65 -7.16
CA ASP A 119 -5.57 -7.21 -7.64
C ASP A 119 -5.91 -5.83 -7.04
N THR A 120 -5.75 -5.70 -5.72
CA THR A 120 -6.03 -4.44 -5.01
C THR A 120 -5.12 -3.30 -5.50
N VAL A 121 -3.85 -3.60 -5.80
CA VAL A 121 -2.93 -2.62 -6.40
C VAL A 121 -3.37 -2.24 -7.82
N GLU A 122 -3.71 -3.19 -8.67
CA GLU A 122 -4.15 -2.93 -10.05
C GLU A 122 -5.45 -2.11 -10.09
N GLU A 123 -6.41 -2.41 -9.21
CA GLU A 123 -7.64 -1.63 -9.03
C GLU A 123 -7.35 -0.18 -8.63
N ALA A 124 -6.47 0.03 -7.64
CA ALA A 124 -6.09 1.37 -7.19
C ALA A 124 -5.36 2.18 -8.27
N ILE A 125 -4.47 1.52 -9.01
CA ILE A 125 -3.76 2.14 -10.13
C ILE A 125 -4.72 2.48 -11.27
N SER A 126 -5.67 1.60 -11.57
CA SER A 126 -6.73 1.86 -12.55
C SER A 126 -7.58 3.06 -12.14
N MET A 127 -8.03 3.11 -10.87
CA MET A 127 -8.77 4.24 -10.31
C MET A 127 -8.01 5.56 -10.45
N TRP A 128 -6.72 5.59 -10.08
CA TRP A 128 -5.88 6.78 -10.20
C TRP A 128 -5.64 7.21 -11.66
N ARG A 129 -5.41 6.25 -12.57
CA ARG A 129 -5.26 6.53 -14.01
C ARG A 129 -6.55 7.08 -14.61
N ASN A 130 -7.69 6.53 -14.24
CA ASN A 130 -9.02 7.00 -14.69
C ASN A 130 -9.33 8.41 -14.18
N ALA A 131 -8.73 8.83 -13.07
CA ALA A 131 -8.78 10.21 -12.57
C ALA A 131 -7.78 11.15 -13.26
N GLY A 132 -7.11 10.72 -14.33
CA GLY A 132 -6.17 11.52 -15.13
C GLY A 132 -4.71 11.42 -14.69
N ALA A 133 -4.36 10.39 -13.89
CA ALA A 133 -3.01 10.21 -13.36
C ALA A 133 -2.42 11.46 -12.67
N PRO A 134 -3.18 12.16 -11.81
CA PRO A 134 -2.74 13.42 -11.22
C PRO A 134 -1.50 13.24 -10.33
N PRO A 135 -0.71 14.31 -10.14
CA PRO A 135 0.45 14.29 -9.27
C PRO A 135 0.07 14.08 -7.80
N GLN A 136 1.02 13.66 -6.97
CA GLN A 136 0.81 13.44 -5.53
C GLN A 136 0.24 14.66 -4.78
N THR A 137 0.43 15.88 -5.29
CA THR A 137 -0.11 17.12 -4.69
C THR A 137 -1.63 17.21 -4.73
N GLU A 138 -2.28 16.46 -5.62
CA GLU A 138 -3.74 16.38 -5.71
C GLU A 138 -4.35 15.46 -4.65
N PHE A 139 -3.53 14.68 -3.95
CA PHE A 139 -4.00 13.87 -2.85
C PHE A 139 -4.13 14.73 -1.58
N GLY A 140 -5.09 14.36 -0.76
CA GLY A 140 -5.25 14.89 0.58
C GLY A 140 -5.54 13.79 1.59
N LEU A 141 -5.53 14.18 2.87
CA LEU A 141 -5.76 13.29 3.99
C LEU A 141 -6.84 13.90 4.89
N THR A 142 -7.81 13.09 5.28
CA THR A 142 -8.75 13.38 6.37
C THR A 142 -8.51 12.37 7.48
N VAL A 143 -8.30 12.87 8.69
CA VAL A 143 -8.16 12.08 9.92
C VAL A 143 -9.31 12.44 10.86
N THR A 144 -9.98 11.43 11.37
CA THR A 144 -10.96 11.51 12.45
C THR A 144 -10.49 10.62 13.61
N PRO A 145 -11.12 10.69 14.80
CA PRO A 145 -10.79 9.80 15.91
C PRO A 145 -10.93 8.30 15.57
N ASP A 146 -11.81 7.95 14.63
CA ASP A 146 -12.12 6.58 14.24
C ASP A 146 -11.47 6.14 12.92
N ARG A 147 -11.11 7.07 12.02
CA ARG A 147 -10.71 6.76 10.65
C ARG A 147 -9.59 7.64 10.16
N GLN A 148 -8.90 7.14 9.14
CA GLN A 148 -7.93 7.90 8.38
C GLN A 148 -8.13 7.55 6.91
N ARG A 149 -8.44 8.54 6.08
CA ARG A 149 -8.65 8.34 4.63
C ARG A 149 -7.79 9.27 3.80
N VAL A 150 -7.14 8.71 2.78
CA VAL A 150 -6.48 9.49 1.73
C VAL A 150 -7.43 9.62 0.56
N TRP A 151 -7.66 10.83 0.08
CA TRP A 151 -8.57 11.12 -1.01
C TRP A 151 -7.84 11.81 -2.17
N LEU A 152 -8.44 11.75 -3.35
CA LEU A 152 -7.92 12.36 -4.56
C LEU A 152 -8.80 13.54 -5.02
N GLY A 153 -8.17 14.68 -5.26
CA GLY A 153 -8.85 15.91 -5.71
C GLY A 153 -9.59 16.63 -4.59
N SER A 154 -10.58 15.98 -3.98
CA SER A 154 -11.39 16.51 -2.86
C SER A 154 -11.76 15.42 -1.85
N PRO A 155 -12.16 15.76 -0.62
CA PRO A 155 -12.68 14.79 0.36
C PRO A 155 -13.86 13.93 -0.13
N GLU A 156 -14.61 14.40 -1.13
CA GLU A 156 -15.73 13.68 -1.75
C GLU A 156 -15.30 12.82 -2.95
N GLY A 157 -14.03 12.91 -3.36
CA GLY A 157 -13.47 12.17 -4.48
C GLY A 157 -13.12 10.70 -4.15
N PRO A 158 -12.49 10.00 -5.11
CA PRO A 158 -11.95 8.67 -4.89
C PRO A 158 -11.03 8.64 -3.67
N PHE A 159 -11.08 7.57 -2.88
CA PHE A 159 -10.33 7.50 -1.64
C PHE A 159 -9.89 6.08 -1.28
N TRP A 160 -8.88 6.03 -0.41
CA TRP A 160 -8.34 4.84 0.21
C TRP A 160 -8.45 4.98 1.73
N GLU A 161 -9.07 3.99 2.37
CA GLU A 161 -9.09 3.89 3.83
C GLU A 161 -7.75 3.36 4.32
N LEU A 162 -7.17 4.04 5.30
CA LEU A 162 -5.97 3.59 5.98
C LEU A 162 -6.36 2.92 7.31
N PRO A 163 -5.60 1.92 7.78
CA PRO A 163 -5.85 1.30 9.07
C PRO A 163 -5.91 2.39 10.15
N ALA A 164 -6.98 2.39 10.94
CA ALA A 164 -7.07 3.28 12.08
C ALA A 164 -5.86 3.07 12.98
N ARG A 165 -5.27 4.17 13.46
CA ARG A 165 -4.24 4.08 14.48
C ARG A 165 -4.86 3.38 15.69
N PRO A 166 -4.30 2.28 16.23
CA PRO A 166 -4.75 1.80 17.51
C PRO A 166 -4.59 2.94 18.50
N LEU A 167 -5.67 3.35 19.17
CA LEU A 167 -5.57 4.26 20.31
C LEU A 167 -4.52 3.64 21.26
N PRO A 168 -3.51 4.39 21.72
CA PRO A 168 -2.62 3.87 22.74
C PRO A 168 -3.48 3.39 23.91
N PRO A 169 -3.18 2.23 24.54
CA PRO A 169 -3.97 1.75 25.66
C PRO A 169 -4.09 2.88 26.68
N GLY A 170 -5.32 3.30 26.95
CA GLY A 170 -5.59 4.41 27.86
C GLY A 170 -4.90 4.13 29.18
N ARG A 171 -4.00 5.02 29.60
CA ARG A 171 -3.50 5.01 30.97
C ARG A 171 -4.69 5.28 31.88
N ILE A 172 -5.33 4.23 32.38
CA ILE A 172 -6.21 4.33 33.53
C ILE A 172 -5.30 4.72 34.71
N ARG A 173 -5.31 6.00 35.08
CA ARG A 173 -4.87 6.41 36.41
C ARG A 173 -6.00 6.01 37.35
N VAL A 174 -5.80 4.93 38.10
CA VAL A 174 -6.56 4.68 39.32
C VAL A 174 -5.98 5.63 40.36
N GLY A 175 -6.83 6.51 40.89
CA GLY A 175 -6.52 7.42 42.00
C GLY A 175 -6.50 6.72 43.34
#